data_AF-A0A817SY01-F1
#
_entry.id   AF-A0A817SY01-F1
#
_cell.length_a   1.000
_cell.length_b   1.000
_cell.length_c   1.000
_cell.angle_alpha   90.00
_cell.angle_beta   90.00
_cell.angle_gamma   90.00
#
_symmetry.space_group_name_H-M   'P 1'
#
loop_
_entity.id
_entity.type
_entity.pdbx_description
1 polymer ?
#
loop_
_entity_poly.entity_id
_entity_poly.type
_entity_poly.pdbx_seq_one_letter_code
_entity_poly.pdbx_strand_id
1 'polypeptide(L)'
;MATCNESSSIRRKLALIIGNGNYSRPQNRLTHPVMNANDLCDSLKKINFNVTTVIDLVKQEMLKRITEFSKAISDGDLILFYFSGHGYHVNGENYMIPIDDDNIKADCDFEDFAVNFQRTL
;
A
#
# COMPACT_ATOMS: atom_id res chain seq x y z
N MET A 1 -15.50 34.83 22.95
CA MET A 1 -16.20 33.65 22.43
C MET A 1 -15.69 33.42 21.02
N ALA A 2 -14.82 32.43 20.82
CA ALA A 2 -14.36 32.04 19.49
C ALA A 2 -14.95 30.64 19.21
N THR A 3 -15.94 30.59 18.33
CA THR A 3 -16.47 29.33 17.81
C THR A 3 -15.50 28.81 16.74
N CYS A 4 -14.67 27.84 17.10
CA CYS A 4 -13.93 27.07 16.12
C CYS A 4 -14.84 25.91 15.68
N ASN A 5 -15.65 26.15 14.65
CA ASN A 5 -16.42 25.10 14.01
C ASN A 5 -16.05 25.08 12.53
N GLU A 6 -14.83 24.65 12.24
CA GLU A 6 -14.52 24.13 10.91
C GLU A 6 -14.79 22.63 10.92
N SER A 7 -16.03 22.26 10.61
CA SER A 7 -16.31 20.90 10.17
C SER A 7 -15.67 20.75 8.80
N SER A 8 -14.45 20.22 8.72
CA SER A 8 -13.92 19.74 7.44
C SER A 8 -14.82 18.59 6.99
N SER A 9 -15.74 18.85 6.07
CA SER A 9 -16.59 17.81 5.52
C SER A 9 -15.71 16.88 4.69
N ILE A 10 -15.44 15.66 5.21
CA ILE A 10 -14.77 14.61 4.44
C ILE A 10 -15.60 14.36 3.18
N ARG A 11 -15.01 14.60 2.01
CA ARG A 11 -15.71 14.46 0.73
C ARG A 11 -15.93 12.99 0.40
N ARG A 12 -14.86 12.19 0.47
CA ARG A 12 -14.86 10.74 0.26
C ARG A 12 -13.85 10.08 1.19
N LYS A 13 -14.05 8.81 1.49
CA LYS A 13 -13.05 7.97 2.17
C LYS A 13 -12.52 6.98 1.15
N LEU A 14 -11.23 7.03 0.84
CA LEU A 14 -10.58 6.18 -0.16
C LEU A 14 -9.55 5.29 0.53
N ALA A 15 -9.50 4.01 0.17
CA ALA A 15 -8.47 3.11 0.68
C ALA A 15 -7.80 2.32 -0.46
N LEU A 16 -6.48 2.19 -0.39
CA LEU A 16 -5.70 1.23 -1.17
C LEU A 16 -5.07 0.22 -0.21
N ILE A 17 -5.38 -1.05 -0.40
CA ILE A 17 -4.88 -2.18 0.38
C ILE A 17 -4.08 -3.07 -0.55
N ILE A 18 -2.79 -3.27 -0.27
CA ILE A 18 -1.90 -4.16 -1.00
C ILE A 18 -1.51 -5.33 -0.10
N GLY A 19 -1.71 -6.56 -0.56
CA GLY A 19 -1.31 -7.78 0.14
C GLY A 19 -0.41 -8.67 -0.72
N ASN A 20 0.89 -8.69 -0.43
CA ASN A 20 1.85 -9.55 -1.14
C ASN A 20 2.23 -10.74 -0.25
N GLY A 21 1.96 -11.95 -0.72
CA GLY A 21 2.28 -13.19 -0.01
C GLY A 21 2.90 -14.27 -0.89
N ASN A 22 2.58 -14.31 -2.19
CA ASN A 22 3.10 -15.31 -3.11
C ASN A 22 4.42 -14.89 -3.79
N TYR A 23 5.45 -14.62 -2.97
CA TYR A 23 6.78 -14.29 -3.43
C TYR A 23 7.39 -15.40 -4.31
N SER A 24 8.15 -15.01 -5.34
CA SER A 24 8.81 -15.92 -6.28
C SER A 24 9.71 -16.91 -5.54
N ARG A 25 10.52 -16.39 -4.60
CA ARG A 25 11.37 -17.21 -3.74
C ARG A 25 10.51 -18.01 -2.75
N PRO A 26 10.50 -19.35 -2.79
CA PRO A 26 9.62 -20.16 -1.95
C PRO A 26 9.77 -19.89 -0.44
N GLN A 27 10.99 -19.61 0.02
CA GLN A 27 11.30 -19.29 1.41
C GLN A 27 10.73 -17.94 1.88
N ASN A 28 10.38 -17.05 0.96
CA ASN A 28 9.85 -15.73 1.27
C ASN A 28 8.32 -15.68 1.26
N ARG A 29 7.64 -16.78 0.91
CA ARG A 29 6.18 -16.82 0.83
C ARG A 29 5.53 -16.61 2.20
N LEU A 30 4.48 -15.80 2.22
CA LEU A 30 3.68 -15.48 3.40
C LEU A 30 2.23 -15.86 3.14
N THR A 31 1.60 -16.56 4.09
CA THR A 31 0.21 -17.03 3.94
C THR A 31 -0.83 -16.01 4.41
N HIS A 32 -0.46 -15.12 5.33
CA HIS A 32 -1.37 -14.20 6.01
C HIS A 32 -1.65 -12.86 5.30
N PRO A 33 -0.77 -12.27 4.47
CA PRO A 33 -1.00 -10.95 3.89
C PRO A 33 -2.31 -10.82 3.09
N VAL A 34 -2.68 -11.85 2.33
CA VAL A 34 -3.94 -11.89 1.56
C VAL A 34 -5.15 -11.91 2.49
N MET A 35 -5.10 -12.72 3.56
CA MET A 35 -6.17 -12.79 4.56
C MET A 35 -6.36 -11.45 5.27
N ASN A 36 -5.25 -10.85 5.74
CA ASN A 36 -5.27 -9.56 6.42
C ASN A 36 -5.82 -8.43 5.53
N ALA A 37 -5.47 -8.43 4.24
CA ALA A 37 -5.97 -7.45 3.28
C ALA A 37 -7.49 -7.54 3.10
N ASN A 38 -8.05 -8.75 3.11
CA ASN A 38 -9.49 -8.96 3.00
C ASN A 38 -10.23 -8.54 4.28
N ASP A 39 -9.73 -8.91 5.45
CA ASP A 39 -10.34 -8.54 6.74
C ASP A 39 -10.41 -7.02 6.94
N LEU A 40 -9.34 -6.31 6.55
CA LEU A 40 -9.31 -4.85 6.60
C LEU A 40 -10.26 -4.24 5.57
N CYS A 41 -10.34 -4.79 4.36
CA CYS A 41 -11.27 -4.34 3.33
C CYS A 41 -12.73 -4.38 3.83
N ASP A 42 -13.13 -5.50 4.44
CA ASP A 42 -14.48 -5.66 4.98
C ASP A 42 -14.77 -4.70 6.13
N SER A 43 -13.78 -4.44 6.98
CA SER A 43 -13.89 -3.49 8.08
C SER A 43 -14.03 -2.04 7.58
N LEU A 44 -13.26 -1.65 6.58
CA LEU A 44 -13.28 -0.29 6.02
C LEU A 44 -14.55 -0.01 5.20
N LYS A 45 -15.06 -1.02 4.47
CA LYS A 45 -16.35 -0.89 3.76
C LYS A 45 -17.51 -0.60 4.72
N LYS A 46 -17.51 -1.19 5.92
CA LYS A 46 -18.55 -0.93 6.95
C LYS A 46 -18.58 0.52 7.42
N ILE A 47 -17.48 1.26 7.29
CA ILE A 47 -17.38 2.68 7.65
C ILE A 47 -17.30 3.61 6.42
N ASN A 48 -17.81 3.14 5.28
CA ASN A 48 -17.99 3.85 4.02
C ASN A 48 -16.69 4.28 3.31
N PHE A 49 -15.62 3.48 3.42
CA PHE A 49 -14.48 3.62 2.50
C PHE A 49 -14.79 3.00 1.14
N ASN A 50 -14.38 3.68 0.08
CA ASN A 50 -14.19 3.10 -1.23
C ASN A 50 -12.82 2.41 -1.26
N VAL A 51 -12.82 1.08 -1.11
CA VAL A 51 -11.62 0.27 -0.93
C VAL A 51 -11.22 -0.37 -2.25
N THR A 52 -9.96 -0.17 -2.66
CA THR A 52 -9.28 -0.93 -3.71
C THR A 52 -8.33 -1.92 -3.05
N THR A 53 -8.60 -3.22 -3.19
CA THR A 53 -7.70 -4.29 -2.71
C THR A 53 -6.99 -4.93 -3.89
N VAL A 54 -5.68 -5.07 -3.78
CA VAL A 54 -4.82 -5.73 -4.77
C VAL A 54 -3.89 -6.70 -4.06
N ILE A 55 -3.63 -7.84 -4.68
CA ILE A 55 -2.84 -8.92 -4.09
C ILE A 55 -1.73 -9.34 -5.04
N ASP A 56 -0.62 -9.80 -4.46
CA ASP A 56 0.49 -10.44 -5.15
C ASP A 56 0.98 -9.66 -6.38
N LEU A 57 1.34 -8.40 -6.17
CA LEU A 57 1.75 -7.50 -7.25
C LEU A 57 3.27 -7.54 -7.51
N VAL A 58 3.62 -7.55 -8.78
CA VAL A 58 5.00 -7.28 -9.22
C VAL A 58 5.32 -5.78 -9.16
N LYS A 59 6.60 -5.39 -9.21
CA LYS A 59 7.03 -3.97 -9.03
C LYS A 59 6.25 -3.00 -9.92
N GLN A 60 6.16 -3.31 -11.22
CA GLN A 60 5.52 -2.44 -12.20
C GLN A 60 4.03 -2.25 -11.91
N GLU A 61 3.36 -3.31 -11.47
CA GLU A 61 1.94 -3.26 -11.12
C GLU A 61 1.71 -2.48 -9.83
N MET A 62 2.57 -2.64 -8.81
CA MET A 62 2.51 -1.84 -7.59
C MET A 62 2.60 -0.35 -7.91
N LEU A 63 3.61 0.08 -8.69
CA LEU A 63 3.79 1.47 -9.09
C LEU A 63 2.57 2.00 -9.86
N LYS A 64 2.05 1.19 -10.79
CA LYS A 64 0.85 1.54 -11.56
C LYS A 64 -0.36 1.74 -10.65
N ARG A 65 -0.63 0.81 -9.73
CA ARG A 65 -1.78 0.89 -8.81
C ARG A 65 -1.68 2.05 -7.85
N ILE A 66 -0.50 2.33 -7.32
CA ILE A 66 -0.28 3.49 -6.45
C ILE A 66 -0.50 4.79 -7.26
N THR A 67 0.01 4.86 -8.49
CA THR A 67 -0.18 6.03 -9.36
C THR A 67 -1.65 6.24 -9.72
N GLU A 68 -2.38 5.18 -10.07
CA GLU A 68 -3.82 5.24 -10.36
C GLU A 68 -4.63 5.70 -9.14
N PHE A 69 -4.29 5.19 -7.96
CA PHE A 69 -4.92 5.60 -6.70
C PHE A 69 -4.63 7.06 -6.35
N SER A 70 -3.37 7.49 -6.48
CA SER A 70 -2.96 8.89 -6.30
C SER A 70 -3.74 9.84 -7.21
N LYS A 71 -3.96 9.48 -8.48
CA LYS A 71 -4.76 10.27 -9.43
C LYS A 71 -6.25 10.36 -9.09
N ALA A 72 -6.78 9.40 -8.33
CA ALA A 72 -8.19 9.39 -7.94
C ALA A 72 -8.49 10.30 -6.73
N ILE A 73 -7.46 10.68 -5.98
CA ILE A 73 -7.53 11.52 -4.78
C ILE A 73 -7.87 12.96 -5.17
N SER A 74 -8.68 13.62 -4.34
CA SER A 74 -9.00 15.04 -4.46
C SER A 74 -8.94 15.71 -3.09
N ASP A 75 -8.84 17.04 -3.09
CA ASP A 75 -8.85 17.82 -1.85
C ASP A 75 -10.08 17.50 -0.99
N GLY A 76 -9.85 17.31 0.31
CA GLY A 76 -10.87 16.96 1.29
C GLY A 76 -11.23 15.46 1.36
N ASP A 77 -10.55 14.59 0.61
CA ASP A 77 -10.69 13.14 0.80
C ASP A 77 -9.91 12.66 2.04
N LEU A 78 -10.48 11.68 2.75
CA LEU A 78 -9.77 10.89 3.74
C LEU A 78 -9.15 9.67 3.03
N ILE A 79 -7.83 9.51 3.15
CA ILE A 79 -7.08 8.49 2.43
C ILE A 79 -6.49 7.50 3.43
N LEU A 80 -6.60 6.21 3.12
CA LEU A 80 -5.90 5.15 3.82
C LEU A 80 -5.09 4.34 2.82
N PHE A 81 -3.81 4.17 3.11
CA PHE A 81 -2.96 3.21 2.42
C PHE A 81 -2.55 2.11 3.40
N TYR A 82 -2.69 0.86 3.00
CA TYR A 82 -2.28 -0.29 3.79
C TYR A 82 -1.47 -1.26 2.92
N PHE A 83 -0.34 -1.70 3.45
CA PHE A 83 0.50 -2.71 2.83
C PHE A 83 0.74 -3.85 3.81
N SER A 84 0.58 -5.09 3.35
CA SER A 84 0.96 -6.30 4.08
C SER A 84 1.85 -7.15 3.19
N GLY A 85 3.04 -7.48 3.66
CA GLY A 85 4.06 -8.20 2.92
C GLY A 85 5.44 -7.95 3.53
N HIS A 86 6.49 -8.37 2.82
CA HIS A 86 7.86 -8.01 3.18
C HIS A 86 8.11 -6.53 2.96
N GLY A 87 8.71 -5.91 3.97
CA GLY A 87 9.24 -4.56 3.92
C GLY A 87 10.71 -4.57 4.30
N TYR A 88 11.47 -3.62 3.79
CA TYR A 88 12.87 -3.46 4.14
C TYR A 88 13.20 -2.00 4.44
N HIS A 89 14.09 -1.77 5.41
CA HIS A 89 14.55 -0.45 5.77
C HIS A 89 16.04 -0.33 5.49
N VAL A 90 16.43 0.59 4.60
CA VAL A 90 17.83 0.83 4.24
C VAL A 90 18.05 2.31 3.97
N ASN A 91 19.18 2.84 4.44
CA ASN A 91 19.57 4.24 4.23
C ASN A 91 18.49 5.28 4.63
N GLY A 92 17.68 4.98 5.66
CA GLY A 92 16.61 5.88 6.13
C GLY A 92 15.31 5.78 5.32
N GLU A 93 15.27 4.95 4.30
CA GLU A 93 14.12 4.77 3.41
C GLU A 93 13.47 3.41 3.64
N ASN A 94 12.14 3.37 3.51
CA ASN A 94 11.34 2.16 3.64
C ASN A 94 10.93 1.67 2.26
N TYR A 95 11.10 0.38 2.02
CA TYR A 95 10.79 -0.27 0.76
C TYR A 95 9.74 -1.34 0.97
N MET A 96 8.71 -1.33 0.12
CA MET A 96 7.75 -2.42 -0.01
C MET A 96 8.30 -3.40 -1.05
N ILE A 97 8.34 -4.68 -0.70
CA ILE A 97 8.91 -5.72 -1.56
C ILE A 97 7.79 -6.35 -2.44
N PRO A 98 7.90 -6.25 -3.77
CA PRO A 98 7.02 -6.91 -4.72
C PRO A 98 7.19 -8.43 -4.71
N ILE A 99 6.26 -9.18 -5.31
CA ILE A 99 6.37 -10.65 -5.37
C ILE A 99 7.51 -11.15 -6.27
N ASP A 100 7.95 -10.35 -7.25
CA ASP A 100 9.09 -10.65 -8.13
C ASP A 100 10.45 -10.32 -7.47
N ASP A 101 10.67 -10.91 -6.29
CA ASP A 101 11.81 -10.64 -5.40
C ASP A 101 13.12 -11.37 -5.77
N ASP A 102 13.14 -12.06 -6.91
CA ASP A 102 14.28 -12.87 -7.38
C ASP A 102 15.56 -12.06 -7.58
N ASN A 103 15.43 -10.77 -7.88
CA ASN A 103 16.55 -9.89 -8.17
C ASN A 103 17.11 -9.16 -6.94
N ILE A 104 16.46 -9.25 -5.77
CA ILE A 104 16.94 -8.61 -4.53
C ILE A 104 17.92 -9.55 -3.84
N LYS A 105 19.20 -9.21 -3.84
CA LYS A 105 20.29 -10.02 -3.25
C LYS A 105 21.12 -9.23 -2.25
N ALA A 106 21.21 -7.92 -2.42
CA ALA A 106 21.92 -7.00 -1.54
C ALA A 106 21.18 -5.65 -1.41
N ASP A 107 21.65 -4.82 -0.47
CA ASP A 107 21.05 -3.52 -0.16
C ASP A 107 20.96 -2.56 -1.37
N CYS A 108 21.91 -2.61 -2.30
CA CYS A 108 21.89 -1.79 -3.50
C CYS A 108 20.75 -2.16 -4.47
N ASP A 109 20.20 -3.38 -4.38
CA ASP A 109 19.18 -3.86 -5.30
C ASP A 109 17.78 -3.29 -4.97
N PHE A 110 17.55 -2.77 -3.76
CA PHE A 110 16.23 -2.28 -3.34
C PHE A 110 15.76 -1.08 -4.16
N GLU A 111 16.67 -0.20 -4.58
CA GLU A 111 16.31 0.95 -5.42
C GLU A 111 15.76 0.50 -6.79
N ASP A 112 16.34 -0.55 -7.36
CA ASP A 112 16.01 -1.06 -8.68
C ASP A 112 14.84 -2.05 -8.69
N PHE A 113 14.63 -2.82 -7.61
CA PHE A 113 13.67 -3.92 -7.59
C PHE A 113 12.58 -3.82 -6.53
N ALA A 114 12.65 -2.86 -5.59
CA ALA A 114 11.57 -2.60 -4.65
C ALA A 114 10.87 -1.26 -4.91
N VAL A 115 9.79 -1.00 -4.16
CA VAL A 115 9.02 0.25 -4.22
C VAL A 115 9.28 1.05 -2.96
N ASN A 116 9.89 2.22 -3.12
CA ASN A 116 10.13 3.13 -2.00
C ASN A 116 8.80 3.75 -1.54
N PHE A 117 8.50 3.60 -0.25
CA PHE A 117 7.25 4.05 0.35
C PHE A 117 7.14 5.58 0.37
N GLN A 118 8.19 6.27 0.81
CA GLN A 118 8.20 7.74 0.97
C GLN A 118 8.20 8.50 -0.36
N ARG A 119 8.66 7.88 -1.45
CA ARG A 119 8.72 8.53 -2.77
C ARG A 119 7.49 8.30 -3.63
N THR A 120 6.67 7.30 -3.31
CA THR A 120 5.56 6.87 -4.19
C THR A 120 4.19 7.31 -3.67
N LEU A 121 4.08 7.68 -2.39
CA LEU A 121 2.86 8.19 -1.73
C LEU A 121 3.03 9.66 -1.34
#